data_AF-A0A8H3GPQ0-F1
#
_entry.id   AF-A0A8H3GPQ0-F1
#
_cell.length_a   1.000
_cell.length_b   1.000
_cell.length_c   1.000
_cell.angle_alpha   90.00
_cell.angle_beta   90.00
_cell.angle_gamma   90.00
#
_symmetry.space_group_name_H-M   'P 1'
#
loop_
_entity.id
_entity.type
_entity.pdbx_description
1 polymer ?
#
loop_
_entity_poly.entity_id
_entity_poly.type
_entity_poly.pdbx_seq_one_letter_code
_entity_poly.pdbx_strand_id
1 'polypeptide(L)'
;MSTSKVNLPDIPSYVAKAFPIRIQANPHHREVESESYEWFDKYGVYTDDKREKFLSPEFGLMAALLCPTVDASPLRIMMDFTLWFFSFKSMVDKNEFDSPEKLKGATDALMRAANDANAPSVAFKPAAMLQSYV
;
A
#
# COMPACT_ATOMS: atom_id res chain seq x y z
N MET A 1 -1.50 32.84 -14.50
CA MET A 1 -0.46 31.79 -14.54
C MET A 1 -0.81 30.84 -15.67
N SER A 2 0.07 30.66 -16.66
CA SER A 2 -0.15 29.71 -17.76
C SER A 2 0.11 28.29 -17.24
N THR A 3 -0.91 27.44 -17.22
CA THR A 3 -0.75 26.02 -16.90
C THR A 3 -0.20 25.30 -18.13
N SER A 4 1.11 25.05 -18.16
CA SER A 4 1.70 24.16 -19.16
C SER A 4 1.14 22.76 -19.00
N LYS A 5 0.56 22.20 -20.08
CA LYS A 5 0.07 20.82 -20.12
C LYS A 5 1.12 19.93 -20.79
N VAL A 6 1.40 18.78 -20.17
CA VAL A 6 2.22 17.72 -20.76
C VAL A 6 1.28 16.61 -21.22
N ASN A 7 1.34 16.25 -22.49
CA ASN A 7 0.61 15.10 -23.03
C ASN A 7 1.49 13.86 -22.90
N LEU A 8 1.07 12.91 -22.08
CA LEU A 8 1.73 11.61 -22.01
C LEU A 8 1.30 10.75 -23.22
N PRO A 9 2.24 10.13 -23.95
CA PRO A 9 1.88 9.19 -25.01
C PRO A 9 1.28 7.91 -24.42
N ASP A 10 0.67 7.09 -25.27
CA ASP A 10 0.19 5.76 -24.88
C ASP A 10 1.38 4.81 -24.65
N ILE A 11 1.90 4.87 -23.42
CA ILE A 11 3.04 4.06 -22.96
C ILE A 11 2.68 2.57 -23.00
N PRO A 12 1.52 2.10 -22.49
CA PRO A 12 1.17 0.68 -22.55
C PRO A 12 1.22 0.11 -23.98
N SER A 13 0.59 0.77 -24.96
CA SER A 13 0.61 0.30 -26.35
C SER A 13 2.00 0.36 -26.97
N TYR A 14 2.84 1.31 -26.56
CA TYR A 14 4.22 1.39 -27.02
C TYR A 14 5.06 0.22 -26.48
N VAL A 15 4.98 -0.05 -25.17
CA VAL A 15 5.76 -1.10 -24.51
C VAL A 15 5.33 -2.50 -24.98
N ALA A 16 4.03 -2.70 -25.23
CA ALA A 16 3.48 -3.96 -25.74
C ALA A 16 4.07 -4.41 -27.10
N LYS A 17 4.67 -3.49 -27.87
CA LYS A 17 5.35 -3.84 -29.14
C LYS A 17 6.68 -4.54 -28.92
N ALA A 18 7.38 -4.22 -27.83
CA ALA A 18 8.70 -4.75 -27.51
C ALA A 18 8.61 -5.92 -26.52
N PHE A 19 7.63 -5.89 -25.63
CA PHE A 19 7.40 -6.91 -24.62
C PHE A 19 6.01 -7.49 -24.84
N PRO A 20 5.88 -8.81 -25.06
CA PRO A 20 4.58 -9.47 -25.17
C PRO A 20 3.93 -9.59 -23.79
N ILE A 21 3.59 -8.44 -23.19
CA ILE A 21 2.98 -8.35 -21.86
C ILE A 21 1.52 -8.78 -22.01
N ARG A 22 1.17 -9.89 -21.36
CA ARG A 22 -0.23 -10.22 -21.10
C ARG A 22 -0.62 -9.55 -19.79
N ILE A 23 -1.44 -8.51 -19.88
CA ILE A 23 -2.05 -7.90 -18.69
C ILE A 23 -3.06 -8.90 -18.15
N GLN A 24 -2.75 -9.48 -17.00
CA GLN A 24 -3.60 -10.43 -16.31
C GLN A 24 -3.66 -10.02 -14.86
N ALA A 25 -4.87 -9.84 -14.33
CA ALA A 25 -5.07 -9.70 -12.89
C ALA A 25 -5.18 -11.08 -12.25
N ASN A 26 -4.69 -11.22 -11.02
CA ASN A 26 -4.86 -12.43 -10.24
C ASN A 26 -6.36 -12.80 -10.11
N PRO A 27 -6.79 -14.05 -10.36
CA PRO A 27 -8.20 -14.43 -10.27
C PRO A 27 -8.82 -14.25 -8.88
N HIS A 28 -8.01 -14.27 -7.82
CA HIS A 28 -8.46 -14.14 -6.43
C HIS A 28 -8.64 -12.69 -5.96
N HIS A 29 -8.34 -11.69 -6.80
CA HIS A 29 -8.17 -10.30 -6.36
C HIS A 29 -9.38 -9.70 -5.64
N ARG A 30 -10.61 -9.96 -6.08
CA ARG A 30 -11.81 -9.35 -5.46
C ARG A 30 -12.07 -9.86 -4.05
N GLU A 31 -11.89 -11.16 -3.84
CA GLU A 31 -12.05 -11.79 -2.53
C GLU A 31 -10.99 -11.24 -1.58
N VAL A 32 -9.73 -11.31 -2.00
CA VAL A 32 -8.58 -10.87 -1.21
C VAL A 32 -8.63 -9.38 -0.88
N GLU A 33 -9.07 -8.54 -1.84
CA GLU A 33 -9.18 -7.09 -1.64
C GLU A 33 -10.15 -6.73 -0.53
N SER A 34 -11.34 -7.36 -0.51
CA SER A 34 -12.34 -7.12 0.53
C SER A 34 -11.76 -7.41 1.90
N GLU A 35 -11.12 -8.56 2.05
CA GLU A 35 -10.55 -8.94 3.33
C GLU A 35 -9.37 -8.03 3.73
N SER A 36 -8.57 -7.57 2.75
CA SER A 36 -7.47 -6.62 2.97
C SER A 36 -7.97 -5.26 3.47
N TYR A 37 -9.08 -4.77 2.92
CA TYR A 37 -9.71 -3.54 3.39
C TYR A 37 -10.24 -3.70 4.82
N GLU A 38 -10.88 -4.83 5.14
CA GLU A 38 -11.30 -5.13 6.50
C GLU A 38 -10.14 -5.20 7.50
N TRP A 39 -9.00 -5.79 7.10
CA TRP A 39 -7.79 -5.79 7.93
C TRP A 39 -7.24 -4.38 8.13
N PHE A 40 -7.15 -3.58 7.07
CA PHE A 40 -6.65 -2.21 7.13
C PHE A 40 -7.50 -1.34 8.06
N ASP A 41 -8.82 -1.51 8.01
CA ASP A 41 -9.77 -0.72 8.80
C ASP A 41 -9.64 -0.97 10.31
N LYS A 42 -9.21 -2.16 10.74
CA LYS A 42 -8.99 -2.48 12.17
C LYS A 42 -7.98 -1.55 12.85
N TYR A 43 -7.05 -0.99 12.08
CA TYR A 43 -6.03 -0.08 12.61
C TYR A 43 -6.49 1.39 12.61
N GLY A 44 -7.61 1.70 11.95
CA GLY A 44 -8.18 3.05 11.90
C GLY A 44 -7.21 4.10 11.39
N VAL A 45 -6.32 3.77 10.45
CA VAL A 45 -5.34 4.71 9.88
C VAL A 45 -6.05 5.88 9.22
N TYR A 46 -7.10 5.59 8.46
CA TYR A 46 -8.03 6.56 7.89
C TYR A 46 -9.47 6.18 8.26
N THR A 47 -10.32 7.17 8.47
CA THR A 47 -11.76 7.01 8.71
C THR A 47 -12.54 7.85 7.71
N ASP A 48 -13.81 7.50 7.49
CA ASP A 48 -14.78 8.29 6.73
C ASP A 48 -14.26 8.67 5.33
N ASP A 49 -14.50 9.91 4.88
CA ASP A 49 -14.08 10.44 3.58
C ASP A 49 -12.59 10.25 3.28
N LYS A 50 -11.73 10.26 4.31
CA LYS A 50 -10.28 10.06 4.12
C LYS A 50 -9.98 8.62 3.71
N ARG A 51 -10.74 7.66 4.22
CA ARG A 51 -10.62 6.25 3.85
C ARG A 51 -11.03 6.07 2.39
N GLU A 52 -12.19 6.59 2.00
CA GLU A 52 -12.67 6.48 0.62
C GLU A 52 -11.69 7.10 -0.38
N LYS A 53 -11.19 8.30 -0.05
CA LYS A 53 -10.18 8.99 -0.87
C LYS A 53 -8.86 8.22 -0.93
N PHE A 54 -8.47 7.56 0.16
CA PHE A 54 -7.25 6.75 0.17
C PHE A 54 -7.39 5.53 -0.73
N LEU A 55 -8.53 4.83 -0.69
CA LEU A 55 -8.73 3.58 -1.44
C LEU A 55 -9.12 3.78 -2.91
N SER A 56 -9.45 5.02 -3.34
CA SER A 56 -9.84 5.33 -4.73
C SER A 56 -8.83 4.93 -5.83
N PRO A 57 -7.51 4.84 -5.60
CA PRO A 57 -6.54 4.43 -6.64
C PRO A 57 -6.55 2.93 -7.00
N GLU A 58 -7.48 2.13 -6.47
CA GLU A 58 -7.61 0.68 -6.75
C GLU A 58 -6.33 -0.12 -6.42
N PHE A 59 -5.84 0.02 -5.18
CA PHE A 59 -4.62 -0.67 -4.72
C PHE A 59 -4.72 -2.21 -4.82
N GLY A 60 -5.91 -2.79 -4.62
CA GLY A 60 -6.13 -4.22 -4.83
C GLY A 60 -5.87 -4.65 -6.27
N LEU A 61 -6.39 -3.90 -7.25
CA LEU A 61 -6.11 -4.17 -8.67
C LEU A 61 -4.61 -4.06 -8.98
N MET A 62 -3.93 -3.03 -8.45
CA MET A 62 -2.49 -2.89 -8.64
C MET A 62 -1.71 -4.11 -8.11
N ALA A 63 -1.99 -4.57 -6.89
CA ALA A 63 -1.35 -5.76 -6.33
C ALA A 63 -1.66 -7.03 -7.16
N ALA A 64 -2.90 -7.16 -7.64
CA ALA A 64 -3.31 -8.28 -8.48
C ALA A 64 -2.60 -8.33 -9.84
N LEU A 65 -2.25 -7.16 -10.40
CA LEU A 65 -1.46 -7.05 -11.64
C LEU A 65 0.02 -7.33 -11.40
N LEU A 66 0.55 -6.99 -10.22
CA LEU A 66 1.94 -7.29 -9.83
C LEU A 66 2.15 -8.77 -9.50
N CYS A 67 1.13 -9.45 -8.98
CA CYS A 67 1.20 -10.85 -8.55
C CYS A 67 0.12 -11.70 -9.25
N PRO A 68 0.16 -11.86 -10.58
CA PRO A 68 -0.95 -12.43 -11.35
C PRO A 68 -1.17 -13.94 -11.18
N THR A 69 -0.15 -14.66 -10.72
CA THR A 69 -0.11 -16.14 -10.72
C THR A 69 0.05 -16.76 -9.34
N VAL A 70 0.11 -15.95 -8.28
CA VAL A 70 0.26 -16.47 -6.92
C VAL A 70 -1.11 -16.90 -6.38
N ASP A 71 -1.11 -17.81 -5.40
CA ASP A 71 -2.34 -18.18 -4.70
C ASP A 71 -2.91 -17.02 -3.87
N ALA A 72 -4.14 -17.16 -3.40
CA ALA A 72 -4.84 -16.14 -2.63
C ALA A 72 -4.07 -15.67 -1.39
N SER A 73 -3.39 -16.57 -0.67
CA SER A 73 -2.66 -16.22 0.57
C SER A 73 -1.45 -15.30 0.33
N PRO A 74 -0.51 -15.61 -0.59
CA PRO A 74 0.54 -14.65 -0.95
C PRO A 74 0.00 -13.35 -1.56
N LEU A 75 -1.07 -13.40 -2.36
CA LEU A 75 -1.72 -12.19 -2.88
C LEU A 75 -2.22 -11.30 -1.73
N ARG A 76 -2.78 -11.92 -0.69
CA ARG A 76 -3.30 -11.22 0.49
C ARG A 76 -2.23 -10.42 1.20
N ILE A 77 -1.08 -11.06 1.46
CA ILE A 77 0.08 -10.39 2.06
C ILE A 77 0.51 -9.19 1.21
N MET A 78 0.54 -9.34 -0.13
CA MET A 78 0.93 -8.25 -1.03
C MET A 78 -0.07 -7.10 -1.05
N MET A 79 -1.37 -7.37 -0.96
CA MET A 79 -2.40 -6.32 -0.85
C MET A 79 -2.31 -5.58 0.48
N ASP A 80 -2.17 -6.31 1.59
CA ASP A 80 -2.02 -5.72 2.92
C ASP A 80 -0.75 -4.86 3.01
N PHE A 81 0.36 -5.38 2.46
CA PHE A 81 1.62 -4.63 2.35
C PHE A 81 1.47 -3.37 1.49
N THR A 82 0.73 -3.44 0.38
CA THR A 82 0.48 -2.29 -0.49
C THR A 82 -0.28 -1.19 0.26
N LEU A 83 -1.35 -1.55 0.98
CA LEU A 83 -2.13 -0.62 1.79
C LEU A 83 -1.28 0.01 2.89
N TRP A 84 -0.50 -0.81 3.60
CA TRP A 84 0.46 -0.33 4.59
C TRP A 84 1.45 0.67 3.97
N PHE A 85 2.10 0.30 2.87
CA PHE A 85 3.14 1.09 2.24
C PHE A 85 2.63 2.47 1.80
N PHE A 86 1.51 2.50 1.07
CA PHE A 86 0.94 3.77 0.61
C PHE A 86 0.40 4.63 1.75
N SER A 87 -0.09 4.02 2.84
CA SER A 87 -0.54 4.79 3.99
C SER A 87 0.62 5.50 4.68
N PHE A 88 1.72 4.80 4.95
CA PHE A 88 2.94 5.39 5.53
C PHE A 88 3.57 6.41 4.58
N LYS A 89 3.69 6.10 3.28
CA LYS A 89 4.18 7.05 2.28
C LYS A 89 3.34 8.33 2.26
N SER A 90 2.02 8.22 2.36
CA SER A 90 1.14 9.40 2.38
C SER A 90 1.38 10.28 3.61
N MET A 91 1.67 9.69 4.78
CA MET A 91 2.05 10.45 5.98
C MET A 91 3.35 11.24 5.76
N VAL A 92 4.34 10.61 5.12
CA VAL A 92 5.61 11.26 4.76
C VAL A 92 5.39 12.40 3.76
N ASP A 93 4.65 12.15 2.67
CA ASP A 93 4.39 13.15 1.63
C ASP A 93 3.59 14.37 2.16
N LYS A 94 2.71 14.15 3.14
CA LYS A 94 1.93 15.21 3.81
C LYS A 94 2.69 15.92 4.91
N ASN A 95 3.96 15.58 5.12
CA ASN A 95 4.82 16.15 6.15
C ASN A 95 4.21 16.00 7.56
N GLU A 96 3.58 14.85 7.83
CA GLU A 96 3.06 14.51 9.18
C GLU A 96 4.20 14.30 10.20
N PHE A 97 5.43 14.17 9.72
CA PHE A 97 6.66 14.23 10.51
C PHE A 97 7.29 15.62 10.32
N ASP A 98 7.25 16.44 11.35
CA ASP A 98 7.75 17.83 11.31
C ASP A 98 9.28 17.96 11.38
N SER A 99 10.01 16.84 11.55
CA SER A 99 11.47 16.82 11.55
C SER A 99 12.04 15.47 11.07
N PRO A 100 13.29 15.45 10.56
CA PRO A 100 14.00 14.22 10.22
C PRO A 100 14.13 13.25 11.41
N GLU A 101 14.26 13.76 12.63
CA GLU A 101 14.37 12.95 13.85
C GLU A 101 13.06 12.21 14.15
N LYS A 102 11.90 12.85 13.93
CA LYS A 102 10.60 12.18 14.08
C LYS A 102 10.38 11.12 13.01
N LEU A 103 10.77 11.39 11.76
CA LEU A 103 10.74 10.39 10.70
C LEU A 103 11.67 9.20 11.00
N LYS A 104 12.86 9.46 11.54
CA LYS A 104 13.76 8.42 12.03
C LYS A 104 13.10 7.61 13.14
N GLY A 105 12.50 8.25 14.14
CA GLY A 105 11.80 7.57 15.23
C GLY A 105 10.65 6.67 14.75
N ALA A 106 9.88 7.13 13.76
CA ALA A 106 8.84 6.34 13.12
C ALA A 106 9.42 5.13 12.38
N THR A 107 10.49 5.33 11.61
CA THR A 107 11.21 4.24 10.92
C THR A 107 11.79 3.23 11.91
N ASP A 108 12.40 3.68 13.00
CA ASP A 108 12.93 2.79 14.06
C ASP A 108 11.80 1.98 14.73
N ALA A 109 10.60 2.55 14.86
CA ALA A 109 9.43 1.83 15.37
C ALA A 109 8.93 0.77 14.37
N LEU A 110 8.88 1.09 13.07
CA LEU A 110 8.56 0.13 12.01
C LEU A 110 9.55 -1.04 12.00
N MET A 111 10.85 -0.75 12.05
CA MET A 111 11.89 -1.78 12.05
C MET A 111 11.81 -2.69 13.28
N ARG A 112 11.52 -2.13 14.47
CA ARG A 112 11.30 -2.96 15.67
C ARG A 112 10.09 -3.86 15.52
N ALA A 113 8.95 -3.31 15.09
CA ALA A 113 7.74 -4.09 14.88
C ALA A 113 7.92 -5.22 13.86
N ALA A 114 8.72 -5.01 12.82
CA ALA A 114 9.00 -6.00 11.79
C ALA A 114 9.97 -7.13 12.23
N ASN A 115 10.74 -6.92 13.31
CA ASN A 115 11.80 -7.85 13.72
C ASN A 115 11.60 -8.48 15.11
N ASP A 116 10.61 -8.05 15.89
CA ASP A 116 10.38 -8.55 17.24
C ASP A 116 8.88 -8.75 17.55
N ALA A 117 8.44 -10.02 17.52
CA ALA A 117 7.08 -10.44 17.84
C ALA A 117 6.67 -10.09 19.29
N ASN A 118 7.63 -9.96 20.20
CA ASN A 118 7.37 -9.69 21.62
C ASN A 118 7.47 -8.20 21.98
N ALA A 119 7.72 -7.33 20.99
CA ALA A 119 7.77 -5.90 21.23
C ALA A 119 6.41 -5.40 21.76
N PRO A 120 6.39 -4.49 22.76
CA PRO A 120 5.16 -3.93 23.27
C PRO A 120 4.30 -3.34 22.15
N SER A 121 2.97 -3.52 22.25
CA SER A 121 2.00 -3.00 21.28
C SER A 121 2.27 -1.54 20.95
N VAL A 122 2.43 -1.24 19.66
CA VAL A 122 2.88 0.06 19.20
C VAL A 122 1.67 0.98 18.95
N ALA A 123 1.63 2.14 19.63
CA ALA A 123 0.59 3.15 19.38
C ALA A 123 0.65 3.73 17.95
N PHE A 124 1.81 3.65 17.30
CA PHE A 124 2.01 4.05 15.92
C PHE A 124 1.39 3.02 14.97
N LYS A 125 0.24 3.36 14.38
CA LYS A 125 -0.61 2.45 13.59
C LYS A 125 0.13 1.71 12.47
N PRO A 126 0.97 2.35 11.63
CA PRO A 126 1.75 1.63 10.62
C PRO A 126 2.69 0.57 11.20
N ALA A 127 3.23 0.75 12.41
CA ALA A 127 4.04 -0.28 13.06
C ALA A 127 3.16 -1.44 13.60
N ALA A 128 2.00 -1.13 14.18
CA ALA A 128 1.04 -2.15 14.62
C ALA A 128 0.55 -3.05 13.47
N MET A 129 0.39 -2.47 12.27
CA MET A 129 0.05 -3.23 11.06
C MET A 129 1.14 -4.23 10.70
N LEU A 130 2.41 -3.81 10.62
CA LEU A 130 3.52 -4.72 10.34
C LEU A 130 3.65 -5.83 11.38
N GLN A 131 3.48 -5.48 12.67
CA GLN A 131 3.59 -6.44 13.76
C GLN A 131 2.57 -7.60 13.65
N SER A 132 1.46 -7.43 12.92
CA SER A 132 0.48 -8.51 12.73
C SER A 132 0.94 -9.67 11.85
N TYR A 133 2.12 -9.54 11.21
CA TYR A 133 2.75 -10.58 10.39
C TYR A 133 3.99 -11.21 11.04
N VAL A 134 4.33 -10.82 12.28
CA VAL A 134 5.52 -11.26 13.02
C VAL A 134 5.10 -12.09 14.22
#